data_AF-A0ABD3DNM3-F1
#
_entry.id   AF-A0ABD3DNM3-F1
#
_cell.length_a   1.000
_cell.length_b   1.000
_cell.length_c   1.000
_cell.angle_alpha   90.00
_cell.angle_beta   90.00
_cell.angle_gamma   90.00
#
_symmetry.space_group_name_H-M   'P 1'
#
loop_
_entity.id
_entity.type
_entity.pdbx_description
1 polymer ?
#
loop_
_entity_poly.entity_id
_entity_poly.type
_entity_poly.pdbx_seq_one_letter_code
_entity_poly.pdbx_strand_id
1 'polypeptide(L)'
;MSMHATNLGWKKGDYNESNTLLLDDSPYKALLDPLRTRMYPYSYSFKAKNADNSLGPGGDLRVYLEPGLLTSENVQKYIEQHPFGQKAITVKKLVMGILFKGN
;
A
#
# COMPACT_ATOMS: atom_id res chain seq x y z
N MET A 1 4.55 -11.92 -27.63
CA MET A 1 4.56 -12.89 -26.52
C MET A 1 3.17 -12.94 -25.92
N SER A 2 2.42 -14.01 -26.17
CA SER A 2 1.09 -14.24 -25.59
C SER A 2 1.30 -14.94 -24.24
N MET A 3 0.99 -14.27 -23.13
CA MET A 3 1.00 -14.92 -21.82
C MET A 3 -0.21 -15.85 -21.75
N HIS A 4 0.04 -17.15 -21.60
CA HIS A 4 -0.96 -18.13 -21.21
C HIS A 4 -1.48 -17.80 -19.81
N ALA A 5 -2.46 -16.91 -19.70
CA ALA A 5 -3.32 -16.76 -18.54
C ALA A 5 -4.34 -17.92 -18.52
N THR A 6 -3.85 -19.15 -18.49
CA THR A 6 -4.71 -20.34 -18.50
C THR A 6 -5.14 -20.65 -17.06
N ASN A 7 -6.42 -20.36 -16.78
CA ASN A 7 -7.20 -20.79 -15.62
C ASN A 7 -7.03 -20.03 -14.30
N LEU A 8 -6.97 -18.69 -14.34
CA LEU A 8 -7.33 -17.90 -13.16
C LEU A 8 -8.86 -17.81 -13.09
N GLY A 9 -9.45 -17.99 -11.90
CA GLY A 9 -10.92 -17.87 -11.69
C GLY A 9 -11.49 -16.47 -11.91
N TRP A 10 -10.68 -15.54 -12.39
CA TRP A 10 -10.95 -14.12 -12.51
C TRP A 10 -10.83 -13.73 -13.98
N LYS A 11 -11.78 -12.94 -14.46
CA LYS A 11 -11.79 -12.39 -15.81
C LYS A 11 -11.03 -11.08 -15.85
N LYS A 12 -10.55 -10.72 -17.04
CA LYS A 12 -9.99 -9.39 -17.28
C LYS A 12 -11.04 -8.33 -16.91
N GLY A 13 -10.68 -7.43 -16.00
CA GLY A 13 -11.57 -6.38 -15.50
C GLY A 13 -12.22 -6.66 -14.14
N ASP A 14 -12.10 -7.88 -13.59
CA ASP A 14 -12.59 -8.18 -12.24
C ASP A 14 -11.86 -7.38 -11.17
N TYR A 15 -10.66 -6.89 -11.49
CA TYR A 15 -9.84 -6.03 -10.64
C TYR A 15 -9.50 -4.71 -11.32
N ASN A 16 -9.61 -3.63 -10.56
CA ASN A 16 -9.26 -2.27 -10.95
C ASN A 16 -8.84 -1.48 -9.68
N GLU A 17 -8.66 -0.16 -9.83
CA GLU A 17 -8.20 0.72 -8.75
C GLU A 17 -9.14 0.77 -7.54
N SER A 18 -10.44 0.51 -7.71
CA SER A 18 -11.42 0.57 -6.62
C SER A 18 -11.44 -0.67 -5.74
N ASN A 19 -10.87 -1.79 -6.19
CA ASN A 19 -10.90 -3.07 -5.44
C ASN A 19 -9.54 -3.77 -5.35
N THR A 20 -8.46 -3.09 -5.76
CA THR A 20 -7.10 -3.62 -5.71
C THR A 20 -6.22 -2.73 -4.83
N LEU A 21 -5.53 -3.34 -3.87
CA LEU A 21 -4.54 -2.69 -3.00
C LEU A 21 -3.17 -3.37 -3.16
N LEU A 22 -2.12 -2.57 -3.34
CA LEU A 22 -0.74 -3.02 -3.26
C LEU A 22 -0.10 -2.59 -1.92
N LEU A 23 0.44 -3.55 -1.18
CA LEU A 23 1.19 -3.37 0.06
C LEU A 23 2.68 -3.52 -0.22
N ASP A 24 3.46 -2.45 -0.02
CA ASP A 24 4.90 -2.42 -0.21
C ASP A 24 5.52 -1.46 0.80
N ASP A 25 6.58 -1.84 1.49
CA ASP A 25 7.20 -1.01 2.54
C ASP A 25 8.14 0.08 2.00
N SER A 26 8.18 0.27 0.68
CA SER A 26 9.07 1.20 -0.04
C SER A 26 8.33 2.43 -0.61
N PRO A 27 8.16 3.52 0.17
CA PRO A 27 7.43 4.74 -0.24
C PRO A 27 7.86 5.41 -1.54
N TYR A 28 9.11 5.20 -1.99
CA TYR A 28 9.61 5.80 -3.23
C TYR A 28 9.04 5.14 -4.49
N LYS A 29 8.55 3.90 -4.39
CA LYS A 29 7.90 3.22 -5.52
C LYS A 29 6.58 3.89 -5.92
N ALA A 30 6.02 4.73 -5.03
CA ALA A 30 4.83 5.56 -5.25
C ALA A 30 4.85 6.41 -6.53
N LEU A 31 6.05 6.68 -7.07
CA LEU A 31 6.24 7.60 -8.20
C LEU A 31 5.67 7.08 -9.53
N LEU A 32 5.40 5.77 -9.67
CA LEU A 32 5.08 5.14 -10.96
C LEU A 32 3.68 4.52 -11.10
N ASP A 33 2.83 4.54 -10.08
CA ASP A 33 1.50 3.89 -10.14
C ASP A 33 0.41 4.87 -9.71
N PRO A 34 -0.86 4.60 -10.05
CA PRO A 34 -2.00 5.45 -9.74
C PRO A 34 -2.06 5.85 -8.26
N LEU A 35 -2.49 7.09 -8.01
CA LEU A 35 -2.63 7.61 -6.66
C LEU A 35 -3.63 6.75 -5.87
N ARG A 36 -3.27 6.46 -4.60
CA ARG A 36 -4.14 5.87 -3.58
C ARG A 36 -4.59 4.42 -3.81
N THR A 37 -3.86 3.64 -4.60
CA THR A 37 -4.01 2.16 -4.66
C THR A 37 -2.89 1.43 -3.91
N ARG A 38 -2.07 2.19 -3.17
CA ARG A 38 -0.90 1.69 -2.45
C ARG A 38 -0.87 2.17 -1.01
N MET A 39 -0.42 1.28 -0.13
CA MET A 39 -0.17 1.55 1.26
C MET A 39 1.24 1.10 1.63
N TYR A 40 1.91 1.90 2.45
CA TYR A 40 3.30 1.69 2.83
C TYR A 40 3.39 1.37 4.32
N PRO A 41 3.18 0.12 4.77
CA PRO A 41 3.42 -0.25 6.16
C PRO A 41 4.88 0.01 6.55
N TYR A 42 5.15 0.07 7.86
CA TYR A 42 6.55 0.10 8.32
C TYR A 42 7.23 -1.23 8.01
N SER A 43 8.48 -1.17 7.55
CA SER A 43 9.27 -2.37 7.28
C SER A 43 9.43 -3.23 8.52
N TYR A 44 9.30 -4.54 8.35
CA TYR A 44 9.62 -5.49 9.41
C TYR A 44 11.09 -5.38 9.83
N SER A 45 11.34 -5.52 11.13
CA SER A 45 12.69 -5.58 11.69
C SER A 45 12.83 -6.80 12.59
N PHE A 46 13.87 -7.61 12.37
CA PHE A 46 14.13 -8.80 13.19
C PHE A 46 14.32 -8.48 14.68
N LYS A 47 14.71 -7.24 14.99
CA LYS A 47 14.85 -6.75 16.37
C LYS A 47 13.49 -6.63 17.08
N ALA A 48 12.43 -6.44 16.32
CA ALA A 48 11.06 -6.33 16.80
C ALA A 48 10.30 -7.67 16.78
N LYS A 49 10.95 -8.81 16.48
CA LYS A 49 10.27 -10.11 16.29
C LYS A 49 9.25 -10.53 17.36
N ASN A 50 9.44 -10.09 18.61
CA ASN A 50 8.56 -10.43 19.74
C ASN A 50 7.52 -9.33 20.04
N ALA A 51 7.68 -8.14 19.46
CA ALA A 51 6.82 -6.98 19.68
C ALA A 51 5.96 -6.65 18.43
N ASP A 52 6.45 -6.99 17.24
CA ASP A 52 5.72 -6.83 15.99
C ASP A 52 4.61 -7.88 15.91
N ASN A 53 3.38 -7.38 15.99
CA ASN A 53 2.17 -8.17 15.87
C ASN A 53 1.29 -7.70 14.71
N SER A 54 1.80 -6.89 13.77
CA SER A 54 0.98 -6.20 12.77
C SER A 54 0.13 -7.14 11.91
N LEU A 55 0.66 -8.32 11.59
CA LEU A 55 -0.04 -9.37 10.83
C LEU A 55 -0.80 -10.38 11.73
N GLY A 56 -0.57 -10.34 13.04
CA GLY A 56 -1.17 -11.26 14.00
C GLY A 56 -2.65 -10.97 14.29
N PRO A 57 -3.34 -11.82 15.08
CA PRO A 57 -4.69 -11.54 15.56
C PRO A 57 -4.74 -10.21 16.32
N GLY A 58 -5.63 -9.30 15.91
CA GLY A 58 -5.72 -7.95 16.46
C GLY A 58 -4.58 -7.00 16.07
N GLY A 59 -3.66 -7.45 15.21
CA GLY A 59 -2.61 -6.61 14.64
C GLY A 59 -3.17 -5.46 13.83
N ASP A 60 -2.48 -4.32 13.85
CA ASP A 60 -2.95 -3.08 13.23
C ASP A 60 -3.19 -3.23 11.71
N LEU A 61 -2.24 -3.82 10.96
CA LEU A 61 -2.39 -4.06 9.53
C LEU A 61 -3.50 -5.08 9.25
N ARG A 62 -3.64 -6.11 10.08
CA ARG A 62 -4.73 -7.08 9.93
C ARG A 62 -6.09 -6.43 10.12
N VAL A 63 -6.27 -5.66 11.20
CA VAL A 63 -7.54 -4.95 11.50
C VAL A 63 -7.88 -3.92 10.42
N TYR A 64 -6.87 -3.25 9.88
CA TYR A 64 -7.03 -2.33 8.77
C TYR A 64 -7.60 -3.04 7.53
N LEU A 65 -7.05 -4.20 7.16
CA LEU A 65 -7.49 -4.95 6.00
C LEU A 65 -8.85 -5.63 6.25
N GLU A 66 -9.04 -6.21 7.42
CA GLU A 66 -10.23 -6.95 7.83
C GLU A 66 -10.59 -6.62 9.29
N PRO A 67 -11.77 -6.03 9.56
CA PRO A 67 -12.89 -5.82 8.64
C PRO A 67 -12.83 -4.53 7.82
N GLY A 68 -11.85 -3.66 8.07
CA GLY A 68 -11.83 -2.28 7.59
C GLY A 68 -11.97 -2.13 6.07
N LEU A 69 -10.91 -2.47 5.34
CA LEU A 69 -10.88 -2.38 3.89
C LEU A 69 -11.83 -3.38 3.23
N LEU A 70 -11.94 -4.60 3.78
CA LEU A 70 -12.77 -5.69 3.24
C LEU A 70 -14.25 -5.29 3.11
N THR A 71 -14.75 -4.47 4.03
CA THR A 71 -16.15 -3.99 4.03
C THR A 71 -16.34 -2.67 3.29
N SER A 72 -15.27 -2.10 2.73
CA SER A 72 -15.33 -0.85 1.97
C SER A 72 -15.73 -1.09 0.51
N GLU A 73 -16.51 -0.17 -0.05
CA GLU A 73 -16.92 -0.22 -1.46
C GLU A 73 -15.80 0.25 -2.42
N ASN A 74 -14.81 1.00 -1.91
CA ASN A 74 -13.77 1.60 -2.72
C ASN A 74 -12.47 1.77 -1.93
N VAL A 75 -11.44 1.06 -2.38
CA VAL A 75 -10.10 1.04 -1.78
C VAL A 75 -9.49 2.45 -1.69
N GLN A 76 -9.57 3.25 -2.75
CA GLN A 76 -8.95 4.57 -2.78
C GLN A 76 -9.56 5.53 -1.76
N LYS A 77 -10.90 5.52 -1.63
CA LYS A 77 -11.62 6.33 -0.62
C LYS A 77 -11.30 5.87 0.79
N TYR A 78 -11.26 4.55 1.02
CA TYR A 78 -10.95 4.01 2.34
C TYR A 78 -9.56 4.44 2.81
N ILE A 79 -8.55 4.33 1.94
CA ILE A 79 -7.17 4.74 2.23
C ILE A 79 -7.05 6.24 2.50
N GLU A 80 -7.81 7.07 1.80
CA GLU A 80 -7.83 8.51 2.05
C GLU A 80 -8.38 8.86 3.43
N GLN A 81 -9.45 8.19 3.86
CA GLN A 81 -10.10 8.44 5.15
C GLN A 81 -9.36 7.79 6.31
N HIS A 82 -8.65 6.69 6.05
CA HIS A 82 -7.92 5.90 7.05
C HIS A 82 -6.46 5.78 6.60
N PRO A 83 -5.63 6.82 6.75
CA PRO A 83 -4.22 6.72 6.41
C PRO A 83 -3.51 5.70 7.32
N PHE A 84 -2.71 4.82 6.72
CA PHE A 84 -1.95 3.79 7.45
C PHE A 84 -0.49 3.76 6.99
N GLY A 85 0.42 3.58 7.96
CA GLY A 85 1.86 3.46 7.71
C GLY A 85 2.55 4.77 7.29
N GLN A 86 3.54 4.63 6.43
CA GLN A 86 4.42 5.68 5.93
C GLN A 86 3.73 6.54 4.85
N LYS A 87 4.08 7.83 4.82
CA LYS A 87 3.60 8.73 3.77
C LYS A 87 4.33 8.44 2.45
N ALA A 88 3.57 8.32 1.37
CA ALA A 88 4.12 8.25 0.01
C ALA A 88 5.06 9.43 -0.29
N ILE A 89 6.14 9.15 -1.03
CA ILE A 89 7.01 10.22 -1.55
C ILE A 89 6.34 10.85 -2.75
N THR A 90 6.23 12.17 -2.75
CA THR A 90 5.76 12.96 -3.89
C THR A 90 6.95 13.62 -4.58
N VAL A 91 6.85 13.87 -5.90
CA VAL A 91 7.87 14.59 -6.67
C VAL A 91 8.22 15.94 -6.02
N LYS A 92 7.23 16.64 -5.46
CA LYS A 92 7.44 17.90 -4.72
C LYS A 92 8.35 17.73 -3.50
N LYS A 93 8.23 16.63 -2.76
CA LYS A 93 9.15 16.31 -1.65
C LYS A 93 10.56 15.99 -2.14
N LEU A 94 10.70 15.31 -3.28
CA LEU A 94 12.00 15.00 -3.87
C LEU A 94 12.73 16.29 -4.30
N VAL A 95 12.03 17.20 -4.97
CA VAL A 95 12.59 18.49 -5.43
C VAL A 95 13.02 19.36 -4.25
N MET A 96 12.20 19.48 -3.20
CA MET A 96 12.61 20.21 -1.98
C MET A 96 13.80 19.54 -1.29
N GLY A 97 13.83 18.21 -1.20
CA GLY A 97 14.97 17.49 -0.59
C GLY A 97 16.30 17.68 -1.32
N ILE A 98 16.27 17.87 -2.65
CA ILE A 98 17.46 18.21 -3.45
C ILE A 98 17.88 19.66 -3.20
N LEU A 99 16.92 20.59 -3.19
CA LEU A 99 17.20 22.03 -3.00
C LEU A 99 17.76 22.37 -1.61
N PHE A 100 17.37 21.63 -0.56
CA PHE A 100 17.80 21.90 0.82
C PHE A 100 19.01 21.08 1.28
N LYS A 101 19.58 20.20 0.45
CA LYS A 101 20.80 19.44 0.78
C LYS A 101 22.10 20.10 0.31
N GLY A 102 22.02 21.29 -0.29
CA GLY A 102 23.18 22.14 -0.58
C GLY A 102 23.17 23.36 0.32
N ASN A 103 23.68 23.22 1.55
CA ASN A 103 24.22 24.28 2.42
C ASN A 103 24.97 23.64 3.59
#